data_AF-A0ABD1SBT0-F1
#
_entry.id   AF-A0ABD1SBT0-F1
#
_cell.length_a   1.000
_cell.length_b   1.000
_cell.length_c   1.000
_cell.angle_alpha   90.00
_cell.angle_beta   90.00
_cell.angle_gamma   90.00
#
_symmetry.space_group_name_H-M   'P 1'
#
loop_
_entity.id
_entity.type
_entity.pdbx_description
1 polymer ?
#
loop_
_entity_poly.entity_id
_entity_poly.type
_entity_poly.pdbx_seq_one_letter_code
_entity_poly.pdbx_strand_id
1 'polypeptide(L)'
;MILLRDFISHHNIWRDADVPQNTFHYYHPESRGLDFASMMEDIKNAPNGSFFLLHACAHNPTGVDPTEEQWREISHQFKVKGHFAFFDMAYQGFASGDPERDAKSIRIFLEDGHLIGCAQSYAKNMGLYGQRVGCLSVVCEDEKQAVAVKSQLQQLARPMYSNPPVHGALVVSTVLGDPELKKLWLTEVKGMADRIIGMRSALRENLEKLGSPLSWEHITKQIGMFCYSGMTPEQVDRLTNEFHIYMTRNGRISMAGVTTGNVGFLANAIHEVTKSA
;
A
#
# COMPACT_ATOMS: atom_id res chain seq x y z
N MET A 1 2.26 12.80 -18.35
CA MET A 1 1.18 11.78 -18.18
C MET A 1 1.22 11.30 -16.74
N ILE A 2 0.08 11.23 -16.05
CA ILE A 2 -0.01 10.66 -14.70
C ILE A 2 -0.43 9.20 -14.82
N LEU A 3 0.38 8.30 -14.27
CA LEU A 3 0.11 6.87 -14.25
C LEU A 3 -0.23 6.42 -12.83
N LEU A 4 -1.41 5.81 -12.67
CA LEU A 4 -2.01 5.43 -11.38
C LEU A 4 -2.32 3.92 -11.32
N ARG A 5 -2.45 3.40 -10.10
CA ARG A 5 -2.95 2.04 -9.86
C ARG A 5 -3.85 1.90 -8.63
N ASP A 6 -5.02 1.30 -8.88
CA ASP A 6 -5.98 0.53 -8.05
C ASP A 6 -6.43 0.98 -6.65
N PHE A 7 -5.84 1.98 -5.98
CA PHE A 7 -6.54 2.53 -4.83
C PHE A 7 -7.66 3.45 -5.32
N ILE A 8 -8.92 3.05 -5.10
CA ILE A 8 -10.10 3.72 -5.66
C ILE A 8 -10.13 5.24 -5.41
N SER A 9 -9.61 5.67 -4.25
CA SER A 9 -9.55 7.09 -3.92
C SER A 9 -8.54 7.87 -4.76
N HIS A 10 -7.47 7.24 -5.29
CA HIS A 10 -6.55 7.92 -6.20
C HIS A 10 -7.30 8.41 -7.44
N HIS A 11 -8.07 7.53 -8.10
CA HIS A 11 -8.84 7.90 -9.28
C HIS A 11 -9.82 9.05 -9.01
N ASN A 12 -10.45 9.07 -7.84
CA ASN A 12 -11.33 10.16 -7.44
C ASN A 12 -10.55 11.46 -7.20
N ILE A 13 -9.44 11.41 -6.46
CA ILE A 13 -8.61 12.60 -6.18
C ILE A 13 -8.13 13.25 -7.47
N TRP A 14 -7.61 12.48 -8.43
CA TRP A 14 -7.08 13.01 -9.67
C TRP A 14 -8.17 13.49 -10.63
N ARG A 15 -9.32 12.79 -10.68
CA ARG A 15 -10.51 13.26 -11.40
C ARG A 15 -10.98 14.60 -10.86
N ASP A 16 -11.13 14.72 -9.54
CA ASP A 16 -11.66 15.93 -8.89
C ASP A 16 -10.66 17.09 -8.91
N ALA A 17 -9.38 16.81 -9.19
CA ALA A 17 -8.34 17.80 -9.48
C ALA A 17 -8.22 18.14 -10.98
N ASP A 18 -9.09 17.60 -11.83
CA ASP A 18 -9.10 17.78 -13.29
C ASP A 18 -7.77 17.41 -13.97
N VAL A 19 -7.07 16.40 -13.44
CA VAL A 19 -5.80 15.94 -14.01
C VAL A 19 -6.00 14.66 -14.82
N PRO A 20 -5.69 14.64 -16.13
CA PRO A 20 -5.79 13.43 -16.95
C PRO A 20 -4.91 12.31 -16.40
N GLN A 21 -5.52 11.13 -16.24
CA GLN A 21 -4.87 9.95 -15.70
C GLN A 21 -4.87 8.80 -16.71
N ASN A 22 -3.80 8.01 -16.67
CA ASN A 22 -3.68 6.71 -17.31
C ASN A 22 -3.33 5.67 -16.24
N THR A 23 -3.38 4.40 -16.62
CA THR A 23 -3.00 3.27 -15.76
C THR A 23 -1.85 2.49 -16.37
N PHE A 24 -1.15 1.73 -15.54
CA PHE A 24 -0.12 0.77 -15.96
C PHE A 24 -0.42 -0.62 -15.38
N HIS A 25 0.15 -1.64 -16.01
CA HIS A 25 0.06 -3.02 -15.58
C HIS A 25 0.77 -3.21 -14.24
N TYR A 26 0.17 -4.03 -13.38
CA TYR A 26 0.67 -4.24 -12.01
C TYR A 26 0.33 -5.64 -11.49
N TYR A 27 -0.95 -6.00 -11.47
CA TYR A 27 -1.41 -7.28 -10.92
C TYR A 27 -1.76 -8.25 -12.04
N HIS A 28 -1.23 -9.47 -11.96
CA HIS A 28 -1.55 -10.56 -12.88
C HIS A 28 -2.60 -11.50 -12.26
N PRO A 29 -3.87 -11.51 -12.73
CA PRO A 29 -4.94 -12.26 -12.07
C PRO A 29 -4.70 -13.76 -11.91
N GLU A 30 -4.06 -14.41 -12.89
CA GLU A 30 -3.84 -15.85 -12.86
C GLU A 30 -2.77 -16.25 -11.84
N SER A 31 -1.67 -15.48 -11.76
CA SER A 31 -0.58 -15.76 -10.82
C SER A 31 -0.81 -15.14 -9.45
N ARG A 32 -1.78 -14.21 -9.36
CA ARG A 32 -2.10 -13.39 -8.18
C ARG A 32 -0.89 -12.62 -7.63
N GLY A 33 0.07 -12.35 -8.51
CA GLY A 33 1.34 -11.69 -8.24
C GLY A 33 1.55 -10.46 -9.14
N LEU A 34 2.81 -10.01 -9.22
CA LEU A 34 3.17 -8.83 -9.98
C LEU A 34 3.31 -9.17 -11.47
N ASP A 35 2.63 -8.43 -12.34
CA ASP A 35 2.87 -8.44 -13.78
C ASP A 35 4.05 -7.52 -14.12
N PHE A 36 5.24 -7.95 -13.72
CA PHE A 36 6.43 -7.12 -13.80
C PHE A 36 6.86 -6.83 -15.24
N ALA A 37 6.71 -7.80 -16.15
CA ALA A 37 7.09 -7.63 -17.55
C ALA A 37 6.27 -6.52 -18.22
N SER A 38 4.93 -6.59 -18.10
CA SER A 38 4.03 -5.58 -18.65
C SER A 38 4.19 -4.23 -17.96
N MET A 39 4.40 -4.21 -16.63
CA MET A 39 4.72 -2.98 -15.90
C MET A 39 5.95 -2.28 -16.50
N MET A 40 7.03 -3.03 -16.72
CA MET A 40 8.27 -2.48 -17.26
C MET A 40 8.12 -2.03 -18.72
N GLU A 41 7.29 -2.71 -19.52
CA GLU A 41 6.92 -2.27 -20.86
C GLU A 41 6.19 -0.91 -20.82
N ASP A 42 5.19 -0.75 -19.95
CA ASP A 42 4.47 0.51 -19.79
C ASP A 42 5.39 1.65 -19.34
N ILE A 43 6.31 1.39 -18.39
CA ILE A 43 7.30 2.38 -17.94
C ILE A 43 8.20 2.82 -19.11
N LYS A 44 8.68 1.88 -19.92
CA LYS A 44 9.55 2.18 -21.07
C LYS A 44 8.81 2.93 -22.17
N ASN A 45 7.54 2.61 -22.39
CA ASN A 45 6.70 3.19 -23.44
C ASN A 45 6.06 4.53 -23.04
N ALA A 46 5.96 4.84 -21.74
CA ALA A 46 5.45 6.12 -21.27
C ALA A 46 6.27 7.30 -21.84
N PRO A 47 5.64 8.46 -22.12
CA PRO A 47 6.37 9.66 -22.55
C PRO A 47 7.45 10.05 -21.53
N ASN A 48 8.63 10.46 -22.00
CA ASN A 48 9.70 10.95 -21.12
C ASN A 48 9.18 12.06 -20.19
N GLY A 49 9.64 12.09 -18.94
CA GLY A 49 9.13 13.07 -17.97
C GLY A 49 7.74 12.76 -17.38
N SER A 50 7.18 11.58 -17.63
CA SER A 50 5.90 11.18 -17.00
C SER A 50 5.98 11.07 -15.48
N PHE A 51 4.83 11.29 -14.83
CA PHE A 51 4.64 11.21 -13.39
C PHE A 51 3.99 9.86 -13.06
N PHE A 52 4.54 9.15 -12.09
CA PHE A 52 4.01 7.86 -11.64
C PHE A 52 3.67 7.92 -10.16
N LEU A 53 2.46 7.50 -9.82
CA LEU A 53 2.06 7.25 -8.44
C LEU A 53 2.37 5.79 -8.07
N LEU A 54 3.21 5.60 -7.06
CA LEU A 54 3.70 4.29 -6.63
C LEU A 54 3.35 4.05 -5.17
N HIS A 55 2.78 2.89 -4.83
CA HIS A 55 2.74 2.47 -3.43
C HIS A 55 4.15 2.09 -2.99
N ALA A 56 4.63 2.70 -1.91
CA ALA A 56 6.00 2.46 -1.45
C ALA A 56 6.18 1.06 -0.86
N CYS A 57 5.17 0.57 -0.16
CA CYS A 57 5.02 -0.83 0.26
C CYS A 57 3.54 -1.15 0.53
N ALA A 58 3.23 -2.44 0.69
CA ALA A 58 1.92 -3.00 0.98
C ALA A 58 0.84 -2.45 0.06
N HIS A 59 0.99 -2.69 -1.25
CA HIS A 59 0.10 -2.19 -2.27
C HIS A 59 -1.38 -2.46 -1.93
N ASN A 60 -2.21 -1.41 -1.93
CA ASN A 60 -3.65 -1.53 -1.72
C ASN A 60 -4.35 -1.45 -3.09
N PRO A 61 -5.10 -2.47 -3.53
CA PRO A 61 -5.73 -3.52 -2.72
C PRO A 61 -5.04 -4.89 -2.72
N THR A 62 -3.97 -5.07 -3.50
CA THR A 62 -3.51 -6.41 -3.88
C THR A 62 -2.62 -7.09 -2.84
N GLY A 63 -1.91 -6.32 -2.01
CA GLY A 63 -0.82 -6.79 -1.15
C GLY A 63 0.41 -7.28 -1.91
N VAL A 64 0.49 -7.08 -3.22
CA VAL A 64 1.63 -7.49 -4.04
C VAL A 64 2.59 -6.33 -4.16
N ASP A 65 3.87 -6.52 -3.81
CA ASP A 65 4.91 -5.52 -3.96
C ASP A 65 6.05 -6.04 -4.86
N PRO A 66 6.75 -5.16 -5.60
CA PRO A 66 7.99 -5.52 -6.27
C PRO A 66 9.07 -5.96 -5.27
N THR A 67 9.93 -6.89 -5.71
CA THR A 67 11.14 -7.25 -4.95
C THR A 67 12.15 -6.10 -4.98
N GLU A 68 13.21 -6.19 -4.16
CA GLU A 68 14.28 -5.18 -4.17
C GLU A 68 14.93 -5.06 -5.55
N GLU A 69 15.20 -6.18 -6.21
CA GLU A 69 15.78 -6.24 -7.55
C GLU A 69 14.86 -5.58 -8.58
N GLN A 70 13.55 -5.86 -8.50
CA GLN A 70 12.56 -5.24 -9.37
C GLN A 70 12.48 -3.73 -9.12
N TRP A 71 12.52 -3.27 -7.87
CA TRP A 71 12.56 -1.84 -7.56
C TRP A 71 13.80 -1.14 -8.13
N ARG A 72 14.96 -1.80 -8.12
CA ARG A 72 16.19 -1.27 -8.74
C ARG A 72 16.04 -1.14 -10.25
N GLU A 73 15.43 -2.12 -10.91
CA GLU A 73 15.18 -2.04 -12.35
C GLU A 73 14.16 -0.93 -12.70
N ILE A 74 13.10 -0.79 -11.91
CA ILE A 74 12.12 0.31 -12.05
C ILE A 74 12.84 1.67 -11.89
N SER A 75 13.60 1.86 -10.82
CA SER A 75 14.37 3.07 -10.54
C SER A 75 15.29 3.43 -11.72
N HIS A 76 16.05 2.45 -12.21
CA HIS A 76 16.92 2.62 -13.37
C HIS A 76 16.16 3.12 -14.60
N GLN A 77 15.02 2.50 -14.95
CA GLN A 77 14.23 2.96 -16.10
C GLN A 77 13.61 4.33 -15.89
N PHE A 78 13.18 4.66 -14.66
CA PHE A 78 12.72 6.01 -14.35
C PHE A 78 13.81 7.05 -14.62
N LYS A 79 15.07 6.72 -14.31
CA LYS A 79 16.21 7.61 -14.56
C LYS A 79 16.48 7.79 -16.05
N VAL A 80 16.47 6.70 -16.81
CA VAL A 80 16.63 6.71 -18.29
C VAL A 80 15.56 7.60 -18.94
N LYS A 81 14.33 7.54 -18.45
CA LYS A 81 13.17 8.24 -19.01
C LYS A 81 12.93 9.63 -18.40
N GLY A 82 13.68 10.00 -17.36
CA GLY A 82 13.47 11.22 -16.58
C GLY A 82 12.10 11.27 -15.90
N HIS A 83 11.52 10.13 -15.52
CA HIS A 83 10.21 10.07 -14.87
C HIS A 83 10.26 10.59 -13.43
N PHE A 84 9.16 11.22 -13.00
CA PHE A 84 8.98 11.66 -11.62
C PHE A 84 8.21 10.62 -10.83
N ALA A 85 8.83 10.10 -9.76
CA ALA A 85 8.18 9.16 -8.85
C ALA A 85 7.52 9.91 -7.69
N PHE A 86 6.23 9.62 -7.47
CA PHE A 86 5.49 10.06 -6.31
C PHE A 86 5.04 8.84 -5.52
N PHE A 87 5.50 8.74 -4.28
CA PHE A 87 5.20 7.60 -3.41
C PHE A 87 3.99 7.86 -2.52
N ASP A 88 3.08 6.90 -2.41
CA ASP A 88 2.09 6.82 -1.34
C ASP A 88 2.60 5.81 -0.29
N MET A 89 2.85 6.32 0.93
CA MET A 89 3.42 5.59 2.05
C MET A 89 2.43 5.56 3.23
N ALA A 90 1.43 4.70 3.14
CA ALA A 90 0.40 4.56 4.17
C ALA A 90 0.67 3.47 5.21
N TYR A 91 1.61 2.55 4.96
CA TYR A 91 1.78 1.30 5.70
C TYR A 91 3.20 1.07 6.24
N GLN A 92 4.03 2.11 6.34
CA GLN A 92 5.41 1.97 6.82
C GLN A 92 5.47 1.32 8.21
N GLY A 93 6.21 0.20 8.32
CA GLY A 93 6.33 -0.66 9.48
C GLY A 93 5.24 -1.72 9.59
N PHE A 94 4.09 -1.53 8.94
CA PHE A 94 2.95 -2.46 8.98
C PHE A 94 3.02 -3.57 7.93
N ALA A 95 3.94 -3.48 6.97
CA ALA A 95 4.11 -4.52 5.96
C ALA A 95 5.03 -5.64 6.46
N SER A 96 6.22 -5.27 6.96
CA SER A 96 7.22 -6.23 7.42
C SER A 96 7.48 -6.25 8.93
N GLY A 97 6.95 -5.27 9.67
CA GLY A 97 7.33 -5.02 11.07
C GLY A 97 8.59 -4.15 11.21
N ASP A 98 9.19 -3.71 10.10
CA ASP A 98 10.40 -2.88 10.05
C ASP A 98 10.17 -1.64 9.17
N PRO A 99 10.10 -0.44 9.74
CA PRO A 99 9.90 0.80 8.98
C PRO A 99 10.99 1.13 7.95
N GLU A 100 12.24 0.71 8.15
CA GLU A 100 13.32 0.96 7.19
C GLU A 100 13.24 0.02 6.01
N ARG A 101 12.92 -1.27 6.26
CA ARG A 101 12.62 -2.22 5.20
C ARG A 101 11.42 -1.77 4.36
N ASP A 102 10.37 -1.30 5.01
CA ASP A 102 9.15 -0.83 4.34
C ASP A 102 9.37 0.48 3.55
N ALA A 103 10.46 1.21 3.81
CA ALA A 103 10.87 2.39 3.06
C ALA A 103 11.88 2.09 1.93
N LYS A 104 12.24 0.83 1.69
CA LYS A 104 13.34 0.46 0.79
C LYS A 104 13.18 0.96 -0.65
N SER A 105 11.97 0.94 -1.20
CA SER A 105 11.66 1.47 -2.53
C SER A 105 12.03 2.95 -2.66
N ILE A 106 11.65 3.76 -1.66
CA ILE A 106 12.03 5.17 -1.57
C ILE A 106 13.55 5.32 -1.45
N ARG A 107 14.21 4.51 -0.60
CA ARG A 107 15.67 4.56 -0.42
C ARG A 107 16.41 4.29 -1.72
N ILE A 108 15.98 3.31 -2.52
CA ILE A 108 16.58 2.99 -3.82
C ILE A 108 16.50 4.19 -4.77
N PHE A 109 15.32 4.83 -4.88
CA PHE A 109 15.15 6.00 -5.73
C PHE A 109 16.04 7.18 -5.26
N LEU A 110 16.20 7.37 -3.95
CA LEU A 110 17.09 8.40 -3.42
C LEU A 110 18.57 8.07 -3.69
N GLU A 111 18.98 6.81 -3.51
CA GLU A 111 20.34 6.31 -3.82
C GLU A 111 20.70 6.54 -5.30
N ASP A 112 19.73 6.35 -6.20
CA ASP A 112 19.89 6.59 -7.63
C ASP A 112 19.80 8.08 -8.03
N GLY A 113 19.58 8.98 -7.07
CA GLY A 113 19.59 10.43 -7.28
C GLY A 113 18.28 11.01 -7.83
N HIS A 114 17.15 10.34 -7.63
CA HIS A 114 15.86 10.86 -8.04
C HIS A 114 15.37 11.99 -7.12
N LEU A 115 14.76 13.01 -7.72
CA LEU A 115 13.83 13.89 -7.02
C LEU A 115 12.47 13.20 -6.96
N ILE A 116 11.89 13.08 -5.77
CA ILE A 116 10.66 12.34 -5.53
C ILE A 116 9.65 13.16 -4.74
N GLY A 117 8.37 12.83 -4.89
CA GLY A 117 7.33 13.19 -3.95
C GLY A 117 6.97 12.00 -3.04
N CYS A 118 6.50 12.27 -1.83
CA CYS A 118 5.97 11.23 -0.93
C CYS A 118 4.80 11.78 -0.10
N ALA A 119 3.65 11.13 -0.20
CA ALA A 119 2.52 11.31 0.71
C ALA A 119 2.56 10.20 1.77
N GLN A 120 2.83 10.57 3.02
CA GLN A 120 2.91 9.65 4.14
C GLN A 120 1.67 9.76 5.04
N SER A 121 1.13 8.63 5.48
CA SER A 121 -0.02 8.60 6.41
C SER A 121 0.35 7.96 7.74
N TYR A 122 -0.13 8.55 8.85
CA TYR A 122 0.00 7.98 10.19
C TYR A 122 -1.27 7.27 10.68
N ALA A 123 -2.28 7.14 9.80
CA ALA A 123 -3.56 6.56 10.16
C ALA A 123 -3.43 5.10 10.62
N LYS A 124 -2.56 4.33 9.97
CA LYS A 124 -2.42 2.88 10.23
C LYS A 124 -1.31 2.62 11.23
N ASN A 125 -0.09 3.09 10.92
CA ASN A 125 1.08 2.80 11.74
C ASN A 125 1.07 3.39 13.15
N MET A 126 0.25 4.40 13.42
CA MET A 126 0.04 4.96 14.77
C MET A 126 -1.41 4.84 15.25
N GLY A 127 -2.28 4.15 14.51
CA GLY A 127 -3.70 4.04 14.85
C GLY A 127 -4.48 5.35 14.81
N LEU A 128 -3.93 6.41 14.21
CA LEU A 128 -4.48 7.77 14.22
C LEU A 128 -5.49 8.01 13.08
N TYR A 129 -6.33 7.03 12.75
CA TYR A 129 -7.27 7.04 11.62
C TYR A 129 -8.12 8.31 11.56
N GLY A 130 -8.76 8.66 12.68
CA GLY A 130 -9.66 9.81 12.81
C GLY A 130 -8.95 11.15 12.99
N GLN A 131 -7.65 11.16 13.34
CA GLN A 131 -6.88 12.39 13.55
C GLN A 131 -6.38 13.03 12.25
N ARG A 132 -6.51 12.31 11.13
CA ARG A 132 -6.20 12.79 9.77
C ARG A 132 -4.77 13.32 9.63
N VAL A 133 -3.81 12.61 10.23
CA VAL A 133 -2.40 13.01 10.23
C VAL A 133 -1.65 12.36 9.08
N GLY A 134 -0.91 13.20 8.35
CA GLY A 134 -0.02 12.78 7.27
C GLY A 134 1.00 13.88 6.98
N CYS A 135 1.89 13.60 6.03
CA CYS A 135 2.93 14.52 5.58
C CYS A 135 3.07 14.44 4.06
N LEU A 136 3.31 15.58 3.42
CA LEU A 136 3.79 15.65 2.03
C LEU A 136 5.25 16.07 2.06
N SER A 137 6.11 15.22 1.51
CA SER A 137 7.54 15.48 1.32
C SER A 137 7.84 15.60 -0.17
N VAL A 138 8.64 16.59 -0.56
CA VAL A 138 9.13 16.75 -1.94
C VAL A 138 10.63 17.00 -1.87
N VAL A 139 11.41 16.12 -2.50
CA VAL A 139 12.86 16.28 -2.61
C VAL A 139 13.14 17.29 -3.72
N CYS A 140 13.96 18.28 -3.39
CA CYS A 140 14.32 19.39 -4.28
C CYS A 140 15.83 19.36 -4.53
N GLU A 141 16.27 19.93 -5.65
CA GLU A 141 17.67 20.05 -6.06
C GLU A 141 18.51 20.83 -5.04
N ASP A 142 17.93 21.90 -4.50
CA ASP A 142 18.56 22.79 -3.55
C ASP A 142 17.56 23.45 -2.58
N GLU A 143 18.09 24.19 -1.61
CA GLU A 143 17.31 24.90 -0.60
C GLU A 143 16.39 25.97 -1.23
N LYS A 144 16.85 26.64 -2.28
CA LYS A 144 16.07 27.70 -2.95
C LYS A 144 14.82 27.11 -3.61
N GLN A 145 14.95 25.97 -4.28
CA GLN A 145 13.83 25.24 -4.86
C GLN A 145 12.91 24.72 -3.76
N ALA A 146 13.43 24.20 -2.64
CA ALA A 146 12.62 23.74 -1.51
C ALA A 146 11.75 24.86 -0.93
N VAL A 147 12.30 26.07 -0.73
CA VAL A 147 11.54 27.24 -0.28
C VAL A 147 10.46 27.63 -1.28
N ALA A 148 10.78 27.64 -2.58
CA ALA A 148 9.83 27.95 -3.63
C ALA A 148 8.67 26.95 -3.66
N VAL A 149 8.96 25.64 -3.68
CA VAL A 149 7.96 24.56 -3.68
C VAL A 149 7.07 24.65 -2.45
N LYS A 150 7.66 24.82 -1.26
CA LYS A 150 6.90 24.98 -0.01
C LYS A 150 5.95 26.17 -0.07
N SER A 151 6.37 27.31 -0.64
CA SER A 151 5.51 28.48 -0.77
C SER A 151 4.28 28.21 -1.65
N GLN A 152 4.45 27.49 -2.76
CA GLN A 152 3.36 27.14 -3.68
C GLN A 152 2.39 26.14 -3.03
N LEU A 153 2.91 25.13 -2.32
CA LEU A 153 2.06 24.19 -1.56
C LEU A 153 1.24 24.90 -0.47
N GLN A 154 1.83 25.89 0.21
CA GLN A 154 1.10 26.70 1.20
C GLN A 154 0.02 27.57 0.55
N GLN A 155 0.28 28.15 -0.62
CA GLN A 155 -0.72 28.91 -1.37
C GLN A 155 -1.89 28.03 -1.81
N LEU A 156 -1.65 26.78 -2.21
CA LEU A 156 -2.70 25.80 -2.51
C LEU A 156 -3.50 25.41 -1.26
N ALA A 157 -2.82 25.11 -0.15
CA ALA A 157 -3.47 24.70 1.09
C ALA A 157 -4.36 25.79 1.72
N ARG A 158 -3.97 27.05 1.58
CA ARG A 158 -4.61 28.20 2.23
C ARG A 158 -6.11 28.33 1.92
N PRO A 159 -6.58 28.34 0.66
CA PRO A 159 -8.00 28.38 0.33
C PRO A 159 -8.72 27.05 0.54
N MET A 160 -8.00 25.91 0.58
CA MET A 160 -8.63 24.59 0.77
C MET A 160 -9.03 24.35 2.23
N TYR A 161 -8.12 24.60 3.17
CA TYR A 161 -8.34 24.29 4.58
C TYR A 161 -7.59 25.21 5.55
N SER A 162 -7.02 26.32 5.09
CA SER A 162 -6.22 27.27 5.88
C SER A 162 -4.92 26.68 6.45
N ASN A 163 -5.03 25.78 7.43
CA ASN A 163 -3.92 25.14 8.13
C ASN A 163 -4.39 23.77 8.67
N PRO A 164 -3.50 22.77 8.78
CA PRO A 164 -3.87 21.43 9.21
C PRO A 164 -4.25 21.39 10.72
N PRO A 165 -5.00 20.36 11.16
CA PRO A 165 -5.28 20.14 12.58
C PRO A 165 -3.99 19.81 13.36
N VAL A 166 -3.86 20.37 14.55
CA VAL A 166 -2.60 20.31 15.34
C VAL A 166 -2.47 19.05 16.20
N HIS A 167 -3.58 18.52 16.72
CA HIS A 167 -3.55 17.49 17.77
C HIS A 167 -2.80 16.23 17.33
N GLY A 168 -3.18 15.64 16.20
CA GLY A 168 -2.53 14.43 15.74
C GLY A 168 -1.07 14.65 15.32
N ALA A 169 -0.72 15.83 14.80
CA ALA A 169 0.68 16.18 14.50
C ALA A 169 1.53 16.25 15.78
N LEU A 170 0.97 16.79 16.88
CA LEU A 170 1.63 16.79 18.19
C LEU A 170 1.84 15.37 18.71
N VAL A 171 0.84 14.48 18.62
CA VAL A 171 0.98 13.08 19.03
C VAL A 171 2.12 12.39 18.28
N VAL A 172 2.15 12.52 16.95
CA VAL A 172 3.23 11.97 16.11
C VAL A 172 4.58 12.55 16.53
N SER A 173 4.66 13.88 16.68
CA SER A 173 5.90 14.55 17.06
C SER A 173 6.41 14.16 18.44
N THR A 174 5.51 13.98 19.42
CA THR A 174 5.86 13.54 20.77
C THR A 174 6.39 12.12 20.75
N VAL A 175 5.71 11.19 20.06
CA VAL A 175 6.13 9.79 19.97
C VAL A 175 7.47 9.66 19.24
N LEU A 176 7.66 10.36 18.11
CA LEU A 176 8.88 10.23 17.31
C LEU A 176 10.06 11.04 17.86
N GLY A 177 9.79 12.10 18.62
CA GLY A 177 10.80 12.97 19.22
C GLY A 177 11.37 12.46 20.54
N ASP A 178 10.65 11.57 21.24
CA ASP A 178 11.11 10.93 22.47
C ASP A 178 11.68 9.53 22.17
N PRO A 179 12.95 9.23 22.53
CA PRO A 179 13.57 7.93 22.23
C PRO A 179 12.85 6.72 22.81
N GLU A 180 12.29 6.83 24.02
CA GLU A 180 11.61 5.71 24.69
C GLU A 180 10.22 5.49 24.09
N LEU A 181 9.46 6.55 23.81
CA LEU A 181 8.18 6.45 23.11
C LEU A 181 8.36 5.92 21.68
N LYS A 182 9.40 6.36 20.97
CA LYS A 182 9.71 5.84 19.63
C LYS A 182 10.03 4.35 19.68
N LYS A 183 10.82 3.91 20.65
CA LYS A 183 11.15 2.48 20.84
C LYS A 183 9.90 1.66 21.18
N LEU A 184 9.02 2.17 22.03
CA LEU A 184 7.74 1.54 22.34
C LEU A 184 6.88 1.41 21.07
N TRP A 185 6.73 2.50 20.31
CA TRP A 185 5.99 2.50 19.06
C TRP A 185 6.53 1.49 18.04
N LEU A 186 7.86 1.42 17.85
CA LEU A 186 8.49 0.43 16.97
C LEU A 186 8.16 -1.01 17.42
N THR A 187 8.15 -1.26 18.72
CA THR A 187 7.80 -2.57 19.29
C THR A 187 6.33 -2.92 19.03
N GLU A 188 5.42 -1.97 19.25
CA GLU A 188 3.99 -2.16 19.02
C GLU A 188 3.65 -2.35 17.53
N VAL A 189 4.26 -1.57 16.64
CA VAL A 189 4.11 -1.72 15.18
C VAL A 189 4.57 -3.10 14.73
N LYS A 190 5.73 -3.55 15.21
CA LYS A 190 6.23 -4.89 14.92
C LYS A 190 5.25 -5.96 15.42
N GLY A 191 4.74 -5.83 16.64
CA GLY A 191 3.76 -6.77 17.19
C GLY A 191 2.47 -6.84 16.36
N MET A 192 1.99 -5.70 15.85
CA MET A 192 0.83 -5.65 14.96
C MET A 192 1.10 -6.31 13.60
N ALA A 193 2.28 -6.07 13.00
CA ALA A 193 2.69 -6.71 11.76
C ALA A 193 2.85 -8.23 11.92
N ASP A 194 3.53 -8.69 12.97
CA ASP A 194 3.73 -10.11 13.27
C ASP A 194 2.39 -10.83 13.44
N ARG A 195 1.40 -10.19 14.09
CA ARG A 195 0.04 -10.74 14.21
C ARG A 195 -0.62 -10.90 12.85
N ILE A 196 -0.53 -9.91 11.96
CA ILE A 196 -1.11 -9.99 10.61
C ILE A 196 -0.45 -11.11 9.80
N ILE A 197 0.88 -11.20 9.85
CA ILE A 197 1.66 -12.26 9.19
C ILE A 197 1.23 -13.64 9.73
N GLY A 198 1.12 -13.79 11.06
CA GLY A 198 0.64 -15.02 11.68
C GLY A 198 -0.78 -15.42 11.22
N MET A 199 -1.68 -14.46 11.06
CA MET A 199 -3.05 -14.72 10.58
C MET A 199 -3.09 -15.09 9.09
N ARG A 200 -2.17 -14.59 8.27
CA ARG A 200 -2.00 -15.05 6.88
C ARG A 200 -1.58 -16.51 6.83
N SER A 201 -0.56 -16.88 7.59
CA SER A 201 -0.11 -18.27 7.69
C SER A 201 -1.21 -19.18 8.19
N ALA A 202 -1.89 -18.80 9.29
CA ALA A 202 -2.98 -19.58 9.85
C ALA A 202 -4.14 -19.77 8.85
N LEU A 203 -4.54 -18.73 8.12
CA LEU A 203 -5.62 -18.83 7.13
C LEU A 203 -5.24 -19.82 6.01
N ARG A 204 -4.03 -19.68 5.46
CA ARG A 204 -3.52 -20.59 4.43
C ARG A 204 -3.47 -22.03 4.92
N GLU A 205 -2.89 -22.28 6.10
CA GLU A 205 -2.78 -23.62 6.67
C GLU A 205 -4.15 -24.27 6.91
N ASN A 206 -5.14 -23.51 7.37
CA ASN A 206 -6.49 -24.04 7.57
C ASN A 206 -7.14 -24.41 6.22
N LEU A 207 -6.98 -23.60 5.18
CA LEU A 207 -7.47 -23.91 3.83
C LEU A 207 -6.80 -25.16 3.23
N GLU A 208 -5.50 -25.33 3.44
CA GLU A 208 -4.75 -26.51 3.01
C GLU A 208 -5.20 -27.76 3.78
N LYS A 209 -5.42 -27.66 5.11
CA LYS A 209 -5.92 -28.77 5.96
C LYS A 209 -7.33 -29.23 5.57
N LEU A 210 -8.16 -28.33 5.02
CA LEU A 210 -9.49 -28.66 4.51
C LEU A 210 -9.46 -29.37 3.14
N GLY A 211 -8.28 -29.53 2.53
CA GLY A 211 -8.15 -30.17 1.23
C GLY A 211 -8.64 -29.30 0.08
N SER A 212 -8.47 -27.98 0.17
CA SER A 212 -8.79 -27.06 -0.93
C SER A 212 -8.08 -27.48 -2.23
N PRO A 213 -8.79 -27.58 -3.37
CA PRO A 213 -8.17 -27.88 -4.67
C PRO A 213 -7.37 -26.71 -5.24
N LEU A 214 -7.64 -25.49 -4.77
CA LEU A 214 -6.95 -24.26 -5.20
C LEU A 214 -5.68 -24.00 -4.37
N SER A 215 -4.66 -23.42 -5.02
CA SER A 215 -3.49 -22.90 -4.32
C SER A 215 -3.80 -21.58 -3.60
N TRP A 216 -3.48 -21.53 -2.31
CA TRP A 216 -3.62 -20.35 -1.45
C TRP A 216 -2.28 -19.70 -1.08
N GLU A 217 -1.21 -20.02 -1.81
CA GLU A 217 0.15 -19.53 -1.51
C GLU A 217 0.25 -17.99 -1.51
N HIS A 218 -0.53 -17.34 -2.37
CA HIS A 218 -0.61 -15.88 -2.48
C HIS A 218 -1.00 -15.19 -1.16
N ILE A 219 -1.76 -15.84 -0.26
CA ILE A 219 -2.11 -15.28 1.06
C ILE A 219 -0.85 -14.92 1.86
N THR A 220 0.18 -15.76 1.77
CA THR A 220 1.46 -15.59 2.47
C THR A 220 2.52 -14.84 1.66
N LYS A 221 2.41 -14.81 0.33
CA LYS A 221 3.29 -14.00 -0.53
C LYS A 221 2.89 -12.52 -0.56
N GLN A 222 1.60 -12.23 -0.46
CA GLN A 222 1.09 -10.87 -0.32
C GLN A 222 1.36 -10.32 1.08
N ILE A 223 1.59 -9.02 1.17
CA ILE A 223 2.02 -8.32 2.38
C ILE A 223 1.03 -7.25 2.85
N GLY A 224 1.23 -6.77 4.07
CA GLY A 224 0.43 -5.70 4.66
C GLY A 224 -0.98 -6.11 5.09
N MET A 225 -1.89 -5.14 5.15
CA MET A 225 -3.23 -5.34 5.74
C MET A 225 -4.21 -6.14 4.87
N PHE A 226 -3.97 -6.24 3.56
CA PHE A 226 -4.96 -6.77 2.61
C PHE A 226 -4.47 -7.99 1.85
N CYS A 227 -5.37 -8.94 1.65
CA CYS A 227 -5.16 -10.11 0.80
C CYS A 227 -6.14 -10.06 -0.36
N TYR A 228 -5.66 -10.12 -1.60
CA TYR A 228 -6.50 -10.27 -2.78
C TYR A 228 -6.68 -11.76 -3.06
N SER A 229 -7.84 -12.29 -2.66
CA SER A 229 -8.11 -13.73 -2.66
C SER A 229 -8.31 -14.34 -4.05
N GLY A 230 -8.70 -13.53 -5.03
CA GLY A 230 -9.13 -14.01 -6.35
C GLY A 230 -10.53 -14.64 -6.36
N MET A 231 -11.28 -14.56 -5.25
CA MET A 231 -12.68 -15.01 -5.23
C MET A 231 -13.54 -14.14 -6.14
N THR A 232 -14.50 -14.77 -6.83
CA THR A 232 -15.44 -14.06 -7.69
C THR A 232 -16.45 -13.25 -6.86
N PRO A 233 -17.09 -12.23 -7.45
CA PRO A 233 -18.18 -11.51 -6.80
C PRO A 233 -19.26 -12.42 -6.21
N GLU A 234 -19.62 -13.49 -6.93
CA GLU A 234 -20.66 -14.45 -6.53
C GLU A 234 -20.21 -15.28 -5.33
N GLN A 235 -18.93 -15.68 -5.27
CA GLN A 235 -18.36 -16.35 -4.09
C GLN A 235 -18.36 -15.43 -2.87
N VAL A 236 -18.06 -14.14 -3.06
CA VAL A 236 -18.13 -13.13 -1.99
C VAL A 236 -19.57 -12.89 -1.53
N ASP A 237 -20.53 -12.86 -2.46
CA ASP A 237 -21.95 -12.72 -2.14
C ASP A 237 -22.43 -13.93 -1.30
N ARG A 238 -21.99 -15.15 -1.64
CA ARG A 238 -22.24 -16.35 -0.82
C ARG A 238 -21.63 -16.25 0.57
N LEU A 239 -20.37 -15.81 0.71
CA LEU A 239 -19.75 -15.58 2.01
C LEU A 239 -20.57 -14.62 2.89
N THR A 240 -21.13 -13.58 2.28
CA THR A 240 -21.98 -12.60 2.99
C THR A 240 -23.31 -13.23 3.41
N ASN A 241 -24.00 -13.89 2.49
CA ASN A 241 -25.37 -14.37 2.69
C ASN A 241 -25.45 -15.66 3.51
N GLU A 242 -24.51 -16.58 3.33
CA GLU A 242 -24.52 -17.91 3.97
C GLU A 242 -23.72 -17.95 5.27
N PHE A 243 -22.64 -17.15 5.38
CA PHE A 243 -21.68 -17.22 6.48
C PHE A 243 -21.53 -15.91 7.27
N HIS A 244 -22.19 -14.83 6.86
CA HIS A 244 -22.07 -13.49 7.46
C HIS A 244 -20.62 -12.96 7.51
N ILE A 245 -19.83 -13.28 6.48
CA ILE A 245 -18.46 -12.79 6.31
C ILE A 245 -18.48 -11.65 5.29
N TYR A 246 -18.19 -10.44 5.76
CA TYR A 246 -18.24 -9.22 4.95
C TYR A 246 -16.86 -8.80 4.46
N MET A 247 -16.75 -8.61 3.16
CA MET A 247 -15.53 -8.13 2.49
C MET A 247 -15.90 -7.36 1.23
N THR A 248 -14.93 -6.73 0.57
CA THR A 248 -15.24 -6.04 -0.69
C THR A 248 -15.51 -7.05 -1.79
N ARG A 249 -16.51 -6.77 -2.62
CA ARG A 249 -17.00 -7.67 -3.69
C ARG A 249 -15.95 -8.02 -4.76
N ASN A 250 -14.79 -7.38 -4.74
CA ASN A 250 -13.63 -7.73 -5.56
C ASN A 250 -12.69 -8.77 -4.93
N GLY A 251 -13.09 -9.40 -3.82
CA GLY A 251 -12.32 -10.46 -3.16
C GLY A 251 -11.18 -9.97 -2.25
N ARG A 252 -11.07 -8.67 -1.96
CA ARG A 252 -10.06 -8.15 -1.00
C ARG A 252 -10.49 -8.43 0.45
N ILE A 253 -9.68 -9.20 1.16
CA ILE A 253 -9.82 -9.50 2.59
C ILE A 253 -9.00 -8.50 3.41
N SER A 254 -9.55 -7.99 4.51
CA SER A 254 -8.75 -7.31 5.54
C SER A 254 -8.20 -8.33 6.52
N MET A 255 -6.90 -8.63 6.44
CA MET A 255 -6.23 -9.57 7.34
C MET A 255 -6.19 -9.07 8.79
N ALA A 256 -6.37 -7.76 8.99
CA ALA A 256 -6.49 -7.18 10.31
C ALA A 256 -7.72 -7.69 11.09
N GLY A 257 -8.80 -8.08 10.40
CA GLY A 257 -10.02 -8.64 11.01
C GLY A 257 -9.95 -10.15 11.32
N VAL A 258 -8.89 -10.83 10.87
CA VAL A 258 -8.68 -12.25 11.15
C VAL A 258 -8.04 -12.41 12.53
N THR A 259 -8.53 -13.37 13.30
CA THR A 259 -8.09 -13.68 14.66
C THR A 259 -7.97 -15.19 14.84
N THR A 260 -7.28 -15.61 15.90
CA THR A 260 -7.20 -17.04 16.27
C THR A 260 -8.56 -17.66 16.54
N GLY A 261 -9.55 -16.85 16.97
CA GLY A 261 -10.91 -17.30 17.24
C GLY A 261 -11.79 -17.45 15.99
N ASN A 262 -11.47 -16.76 14.88
CA ASN A 262 -12.32 -16.79 13.67
C ASN A 262 -11.65 -17.41 12.43
N VAL A 263 -10.33 -17.62 12.42
CA VAL A 263 -9.59 -18.06 11.22
C VAL A 263 -10.06 -19.43 10.71
N GLY A 264 -10.41 -20.35 11.60
CA GLY A 264 -10.95 -21.66 11.22
C GLY A 264 -12.33 -21.54 10.55
N PHE A 265 -13.22 -20.70 11.10
CA PHE A 265 -14.53 -20.43 10.50
C PHE A 265 -14.40 -19.76 9.13
N LEU A 266 -13.50 -18.78 9.01
CA LEU A 266 -13.22 -18.11 7.74
C LEU A 266 -12.69 -19.09 6.68
N ALA A 267 -11.73 -19.94 7.04
CA ALA A 267 -11.18 -20.94 6.13
C ALA A 267 -12.25 -21.94 5.66
N ASN A 268 -13.09 -22.43 6.57
CA ASN A 268 -14.22 -23.30 6.23
C ASN A 268 -15.16 -22.65 5.23
N ALA A 269 -15.58 -21.40 5.48
CA ALA A 269 -16.48 -20.67 4.61
C ALA A 269 -15.87 -20.42 3.21
N ILE A 270 -14.59 -20.01 3.16
CA ILE A 270 -13.87 -19.82 1.89
C ILE A 270 -13.78 -21.15 1.12
N HIS A 271 -13.45 -22.25 1.79
CA HIS A 271 -13.41 -23.58 1.16
C HIS A 271 -14.79 -23.97 0.61
N GLU A 272 -15.86 -23.80 1.38
CA GLU A 272 -17.22 -24.14 0.97
C GLU A 272 -17.70 -23.37 -0.27
N VAL A 273 -17.32 -22.08 -0.42
CA VAL A 273 -17.71 -21.29 -1.60
C VAL A 273 -16.80 -21.50 -2.80
N THR A 274 -15.58 -22.02 -2.60
CA THR A 274 -14.58 -22.21 -3.67
C THR A 274 -14.38 -23.66 -4.11
N LYS A 275 -14.86 -24.66 -3.37
CA LYS A 275 -14.67 -26.10 -3.69
C LYS A 275 -15.30 -26.56 -5.01
N SER A 276 -16.23 -25.80 -5.57
CA SER A 276 -16.91 -26.11 -6.84
C SER A 276 -16.32 -25.36 -8.05
N ALA A 277 -15.25 -24.60 -7.84
CA ALA A 277 -14.57 -23.80 -8.87
C ALA A 277 -13.49 -24.60 -9.61
#